data_AF-A0A0H5Q5I2-F1
#
_entry.id   AF-A0A0H5Q5I2-F1
#
_cell.length_a   1.000
_cell.length_b   1.000
_cell.length_c   1.000
_cell.angle_alpha   90.00
_cell.angle_beta   90.00
_cell.angle_gamma   90.00
#
_symmetry.space_group_name_H-M   'P 1'
#
loop_
_entity.id
_entity.type
_entity.pdbx_description
1 polymer ?
#
loop_
_entity_poly.entity_id
_entity_poly.type
_entity_poly.pdbx_seq_one_letter_code
_entity_poly.pdbx_strand_id
1 'polypeptide(L)'
;MNVHLMNMSNELTISKANSFVEASYQMTLDEMRVLSLTLGVFDPTNPKRGFDFTVAEFCQHFPDVNPDIAYTQVQKAILKIAKRDMVLRDDEKMFVAVPFVTKRVYFKQEGRFYIEFHEDLMPYIANLKARYTKYELVNIGAFTSTHTIRLYELCSQYKSVGVREIKLEDIKDWLQISNKYPLFKDLKKRVLSPAIDEINAKSDLTVLLEPVKRGRSIVALKFTIQTKKSAVKTELKRPKFPHKNKYGNFVKLDRQNPKMSSAEYGNYAKDCLKILEDFYQNIEDVPNEDLLFYWIFLSVNESHKSKFGRKQIFAEKLRERGYKIVDCELVEIDKKQIDFIS
;
A
#
# COMPACT_ATOMS: atom_id res chain seq x y z
N MET A 1 -21.13 -25.52 -1.28
CA MET A 1 -21.59 -24.65 -2.38
C MET A 1 -20.62 -23.49 -2.45
N ASN A 2 -19.61 -23.59 -3.31
CA ASN A 2 -18.51 -22.64 -3.42
C ASN A 2 -18.99 -21.39 -4.17
N VAL A 3 -19.16 -20.30 -3.44
CA VAL A 3 -19.49 -19.00 -4.02
C VAL A 3 -18.19 -18.31 -4.43
N HIS A 4 -18.02 -18.22 -5.74
CA HIS A 4 -17.29 -17.20 -6.49
C HIS A 4 -15.86 -16.83 -6.09
N LEU A 5 -14.93 -17.42 -6.85
CA LEU A 5 -13.88 -16.65 -7.53
C LEU A 5 -14.55 -15.52 -8.35
N MET A 6 -14.79 -14.38 -7.72
CA MET A 6 -15.13 -13.14 -8.42
C MET A 6 -13.83 -12.46 -8.84
N ASN A 7 -13.78 -12.06 -10.11
CA ASN A 7 -12.82 -11.10 -10.66
C ASN A 7 -12.49 -10.01 -9.64
N MET A 8 -11.30 -10.06 -9.02
CA MET A 8 -10.82 -8.94 -8.23
C MET A 8 -9.97 -8.05 -9.15
N SER A 9 -10.60 -7.01 -9.68
CA SER A 9 -9.92 -5.73 -9.78
C SER A 9 -9.24 -5.46 -8.43
N ASN A 10 -7.92 -5.33 -8.39
CA ASN A 10 -7.06 -5.19 -7.20
C ASN A 10 -7.35 -3.95 -6.32
N GLU A 11 -8.49 -3.29 -6.49
CA GLU A 11 -8.88 -2.05 -5.82
C GLU A 11 -9.94 -2.36 -4.75
N LEU A 12 -9.48 -2.61 -3.53
CA LEU A 12 -10.34 -2.73 -2.36
C LEU A 12 -10.63 -1.34 -1.79
N THR A 13 -11.90 -0.92 -1.81
CA THR A 13 -12.33 0.38 -1.31
C THR A 13 -12.82 0.28 0.14
N ILE A 14 -12.24 1.08 1.02
CA ILE A 14 -12.69 1.23 2.41
C ILE A 14 -13.70 2.36 2.50
N SER A 15 -14.82 2.11 3.20
CA SER A 15 -15.84 3.11 3.54
C SER A 15 -15.99 3.23 5.06
N LYS A 16 -15.85 4.45 5.60
CA LYS A 16 -16.02 4.73 7.04
C LYS A 16 -16.88 5.97 7.25
N ALA A 17 -17.76 5.96 8.25
CA ALA A 17 -18.40 7.17 8.74
C ALA A 17 -17.36 8.19 9.20
N ASN A 18 -17.63 9.48 9.04
CA ASN A 18 -16.66 10.50 9.44
C ASN A 18 -16.37 10.47 10.95
N SER A 19 -17.37 10.12 11.76
CA SER A 19 -17.18 9.93 13.21
C SER A 19 -16.22 8.79 13.55
N PHE A 20 -16.13 7.75 12.72
CA PHE A 20 -15.13 6.70 12.91
C PHE A 20 -13.74 7.20 12.49
N VAL A 21 -13.64 7.89 11.36
CA VAL A 21 -12.35 8.47 10.96
C VAL A 21 -11.83 9.47 12.00
N GLU A 22 -12.70 10.22 12.67
CA GLU A 22 -12.39 11.18 13.73
C GLU A 22 -12.38 10.54 15.13
N ALA A 23 -12.62 9.24 15.26
CA ALA A 23 -12.62 8.59 16.56
C ALA A 23 -11.20 8.40 17.12
N SER A 24 -11.13 8.35 18.43
CA SER A 24 -9.92 8.05 19.17
C SER A 24 -9.80 6.52 19.35
N TYR A 25 -8.68 5.93 18.94
CA TYR A 25 -8.40 4.51 19.19
C TYR A 25 -6.92 4.19 19.01
N GLN A 26 -6.41 3.29 19.86
CA GLN A 26 -5.02 2.85 19.82
C GLN A 26 -4.92 1.43 19.25
N MET A 27 -4.14 1.26 18.18
CA MET A 27 -3.84 -0.03 17.55
C MET A 27 -2.37 -0.08 17.16
N THR A 28 -1.80 -1.28 17.09
CA THR A 28 -0.54 -1.49 16.38
C THR A 28 -0.76 -1.41 14.87
N LEU A 29 0.33 -1.30 14.11
CA LEU A 29 0.26 -1.27 12.66
C LEU A 29 -0.44 -2.51 12.09
N ASP A 30 -0.10 -3.70 12.58
CA ASP A 30 -0.70 -4.94 12.10
C ASP A 30 -2.18 -5.07 12.51
N GLU A 31 -2.58 -4.55 13.68
CA GLU A 31 -4.01 -4.45 14.05
C GLU A 31 -4.77 -3.54 13.08
N MET A 32 -4.20 -2.37 12.72
CA MET A 32 -4.79 -1.47 11.73
C MET A 32 -4.86 -2.09 10.33
N ARG A 33 -3.83 -2.84 9.91
CA ARG A 33 -3.80 -3.54 8.62
C ARG A 33 -4.89 -4.59 8.54
N VAL A 34 -5.03 -5.40 9.59
CA VAL A 34 -6.09 -6.40 9.70
C VAL A 34 -7.46 -5.72 9.61
N LEU A 35 -7.70 -4.67 10.39
CA LEU A 35 -8.96 -3.91 10.32
C LEU A 35 -9.22 -3.33 8.92
N SER A 36 -8.19 -2.76 8.30
CA SER A 36 -8.30 -2.12 6.98
C SER A 36 -8.59 -3.13 5.88
N LEU A 37 -7.95 -4.31 5.90
CA LEU A 37 -8.25 -5.41 4.98
C LEU A 37 -9.71 -5.85 5.13
N THR A 38 -10.16 -6.07 6.37
CA THR A 38 -11.55 -6.46 6.62
C THR A 38 -12.54 -5.40 6.12
N LEU A 39 -12.25 -4.11 6.34
CA LEU A 39 -13.08 -3.01 5.84
C LEU A 39 -12.99 -2.82 4.30
N GLY A 40 -11.90 -3.24 3.66
CA GLY A 40 -11.74 -3.18 2.22
C GLY A 40 -12.51 -4.26 1.47
N VAL A 41 -12.69 -5.44 2.10
CA VAL A 41 -13.52 -6.55 1.57
C VAL A 41 -14.99 -6.41 2.00
N PHE A 42 -15.27 -5.60 3.02
CA PHE A 42 -16.63 -5.33 3.50
C PHE A 42 -17.47 -4.62 2.43
N ASP A 43 -18.63 -5.20 2.09
CA ASP A 43 -19.65 -4.56 1.24
C ASP A 43 -20.64 -3.76 2.11
N PRO A 44 -20.65 -2.42 2.04
CA PRO A 44 -21.56 -1.59 2.84
C PRO A 44 -23.04 -1.72 2.47
N THR A 45 -23.35 -2.24 1.28
CA THR A 45 -24.72 -2.38 0.75
C THR A 45 -25.35 -3.73 1.10
N ASN A 46 -24.52 -4.75 1.31
CA ASN A 46 -24.93 -6.08 1.76
C ASN A 46 -24.11 -6.49 2.99
N PRO A 47 -24.36 -5.83 4.14
CA PRO A 47 -23.46 -5.90 5.29
C PRO A 47 -23.44 -7.30 5.90
N LYS A 48 -22.26 -7.92 5.86
CA LYS A 48 -21.92 -9.11 6.65
C LYS A 48 -20.96 -8.70 7.76
N ARG A 49 -21.02 -9.39 8.90
CA ARG A 49 -20.11 -9.11 10.02
C ARG A 49 -18.88 -10.00 10.03
N GLY A 50 -18.99 -11.24 9.57
CA GLY A 50 -17.94 -12.26 9.61
C GLY A 50 -17.13 -12.35 8.32
N PHE A 51 -15.82 -12.46 8.46
CA PHE A 51 -14.85 -12.49 7.36
C PHE A 51 -13.72 -13.47 7.65
N ASP A 52 -13.31 -14.22 6.63
CA ASP A 52 -12.20 -15.16 6.65
C ASP A 52 -11.10 -14.71 5.70
N PHE A 53 -9.85 -14.82 6.13
CA PHE A 53 -8.68 -14.44 5.36
C PHE A 53 -7.53 -15.41 5.60
N THR A 54 -6.68 -15.58 4.60
CA THR A 54 -5.37 -16.21 4.74
C THR A 54 -4.30 -15.16 5.05
N VAL A 55 -3.21 -15.60 5.71
CA VAL A 55 -2.02 -14.77 5.92
C VAL A 55 -1.38 -14.39 4.57
N ALA A 56 -1.53 -15.23 3.54
CA ALA A 56 -1.07 -14.92 2.19
C ALA A 56 -1.82 -13.72 1.59
N GLU A 57 -3.16 -13.70 1.67
CA GLU A 57 -3.98 -12.55 1.23
C GLU A 57 -3.62 -11.28 2.02
N PHE A 58 -3.38 -11.39 3.33
CA PHE A 58 -2.90 -10.27 4.13
C PHE A 58 -1.57 -9.71 3.58
N CYS A 59 -0.58 -10.57 3.31
CA CYS A 59 0.70 -10.12 2.76
C CYS A 59 0.60 -9.51 1.35
N GLN A 60 -0.39 -9.92 0.54
CA GLN A 60 -0.60 -9.34 -0.79
C GLN A 60 -0.96 -7.86 -0.73
N HIS A 61 -1.74 -7.44 0.27
CA HIS A 61 -2.15 -6.04 0.43
C HIS A 61 -1.16 -5.19 1.25
N PHE A 62 -0.24 -5.83 1.98
CA PHE A 62 0.74 -5.17 2.85
C PHE A 62 2.17 -5.61 2.52
N PRO A 63 2.75 -5.13 1.40
CA PRO A 63 4.02 -5.63 0.87
C PRO A 63 5.24 -5.36 1.76
N ASP A 64 5.14 -4.42 2.71
CA ASP A 64 6.19 -4.13 3.69
C ASP A 64 6.21 -5.13 4.87
N VAL A 65 5.27 -6.07 4.91
CA VAL A 65 5.26 -7.16 5.91
C VAL A 65 6.27 -8.22 5.48
N ASN A 66 7.19 -8.59 6.38
CA ASN A 66 8.09 -9.71 6.14
C ASN A 66 7.30 -11.05 6.21
N PRO A 67 7.23 -11.82 5.11
CA PRO A 67 6.50 -13.09 5.08
C PRO A 67 6.95 -14.10 6.14
N ASP A 68 8.23 -14.10 6.52
CA ASP A 68 8.80 -15.07 7.47
C ASP A 68 8.18 -14.94 8.87
N ILE A 69 7.76 -13.72 9.24
CA ILE A 69 7.16 -13.42 10.56
C ILE A 69 5.67 -13.08 10.47
N ALA A 70 5.10 -13.03 9.26
CA ALA A 70 3.73 -12.58 9.01
C ALA A 70 2.70 -13.40 9.81
N TYR A 71 2.85 -14.73 9.85
CA TYR A 71 1.98 -15.61 10.63
C TYR A 71 1.94 -15.23 12.12
N THR A 72 3.11 -14.95 12.71
CA THR A 72 3.19 -14.55 14.11
C THR A 72 2.63 -13.14 14.34
N GLN A 73 2.88 -12.22 13.41
CA GLN A 73 2.35 -10.85 13.48
C GLN A 73 0.82 -10.84 13.38
N VAL A 74 0.26 -11.51 12.38
CA VAL A 74 -1.19 -11.63 12.19
C VAL A 74 -1.82 -12.30 13.41
N GLN A 75 -1.27 -13.43 13.89
CA GLN A 75 -1.79 -14.07 15.10
C GLN A 75 -1.84 -13.09 16.29
N LYS A 76 -0.77 -12.32 16.53
CA LYS A 76 -0.73 -11.32 17.60
C LYS A 76 -1.75 -10.20 17.37
N ALA A 77 -1.90 -9.72 16.14
CA ALA A 77 -2.87 -8.69 15.79
C ALA A 77 -4.31 -9.17 16.05
N ILE A 78 -4.66 -10.36 15.57
CA ILE A 78 -5.98 -10.98 15.75
C ILE A 78 -6.33 -11.18 17.23
N LEU A 79 -5.36 -11.54 18.07
CA LEU A 79 -5.61 -11.70 19.50
C LEU A 79 -5.76 -10.36 20.23
N LYS A 80 -5.07 -9.30 19.78
CA LYS A 80 -5.11 -7.99 20.43
C LYS A 80 -6.29 -7.12 19.97
N ILE A 81 -6.73 -7.24 18.72
CA ILE A 81 -7.81 -6.40 18.16
C ILE A 81 -9.13 -6.53 18.95
N ALA A 82 -9.34 -7.67 19.61
CA ALA A 82 -10.50 -7.91 20.48
C ALA A 82 -10.53 -7.08 21.77
N LYS A 83 -9.45 -6.36 22.08
CA LYS A 83 -9.36 -5.45 23.24
C LYS A 83 -9.36 -3.99 22.81
N ARG A 84 -9.80 -3.71 21.58
CA ARG A 84 -9.78 -2.38 20.98
C ARG A 84 -11.19 -1.89 20.83
N ASP A 85 -11.38 -0.63 21.22
CA ASP A 85 -12.62 0.08 21.06
C ASP A 85 -12.38 1.36 20.27
N MET A 86 -13.38 1.75 19.49
CA MET A 86 -13.52 3.05 18.87
C MET A 86 -14.13 4.00 19.90
N VAL A 87 -13.33 4.92 20.42
CA VAL A 87 -13.80 5.94 21.38
C VAL A 87 -14.35 7.12 20.59
N LEU A 88 -15.66 7.28 20.64
CA LEU A 88 -16.38 8.36 19.96
C LEU A 88 -16.43 9.63 20.81
N ARG A 89 -16.39 9.46 22.14
CA ARG A 89 -16.42 10.54 23.10
C ARG A 89 -15.82 10.07 24.42
N ASP A 90 -14.97 10.91 24.99
CA ASP A 90 -14.39 10.72 26.31
C ASP A 90 -14.23 12.12 26.94
N ASP A 91 -15.20 12.53 27.75
CA ASP A 91 -15.16 13.77 28.51
C ASP A 91 -15.69 13.58 29.93
N GLU A 92 -15.65 14.64 30.75
CA GLU A 92 -16.07 14.61 32.16
C GLU A 92 -17.50 14.11 32.37
N LYS A 93 -18.37 14.17 31.36
CA LYS A 93 -19.79 13.81 31.45
C LYS A 93 -20.08 12.43 30.89
N MET A 94 -19.31 11.96 29.91
CA MET A 94 -19.67 10.81 29.11
C MET A 94 -18.45 10.13 28.48
N PHE A 95 -18.43 8.80 28.63
CA PHE A 95 -17.54 7.90 27.91
C PHE A 95 -18.37 7.01 26.97
N VAL A 96 -18.13 7.10 25.66
CA VAL A 96 -18.77 6.27 24.63
C VAL A 96 -17.69 5.60 23.81
N ALA A 97 -17.62 4.27 23.95
CA ALA A 97 -16.71 3.41 23.22
C ALA A 97 -17.49 2.28 22.56
N VAL A 98 -17.10 1.95 21.33
CA VAL A 98 -17.72 0.89 20.51
C VAL A 98 -16.66 -0.16 20.20
N PRO A 99 -16.83 -1.43 20.62
CA PRO A 99 -15.87 -2.47 20.29
C PRO A 99 -15.72 -2.68 18.79
N PHE A 100 -14.51 -2.99 18.33
CA PHE A 100 -14.32 -3.26 16.90
C PHE A 100 -14.85 -4.64 16.49
N VAL A 101 -14.63 -5.66 17.32
CA VAL A 101 -14.91 -7.05 16.95
C VAL A 101 -15.66 -7.78 18.06
N THR A 102 -16.61 -8.63 17.69
CA THR A 102 -17.28 -9.56 18.62
C THR A 102 -16.55 -10.89 18.70
N LYS A 103 -16.05 -11.39 17.56
CA LYS A 103 -15.42 -12.73 17.48
C LYS A 103 -14.16 -12.68 16.63
N ARG A 104 -13.21 -13.53 16.98
CA ARG A 104 -11.90 -13.65 16.32
C ARG A 104 -11.34 -15.04 16.52
N VAL A 105 -10.78 -15.63 15.46
CA VAL A 105 -10.18 -16.97 15.47
C VAL A 105 -8.91 -16.96 14.64
N TYR A 106 -7.85 -17.63 15.10
CA TYR A 106 -6.64 -17.86 14.32
C TYR A 106 -6.40 -19.37 14.21
N PHE A 107 -6.38 -19.89 13.00
CA PHE A 107 -6.25 -21.31 12.69
C PHE A 107 -4.76 -21.64 12.48
N LYS A 108 -4.09 -22.04 13.58
CA LYS A 108 -2.61 -22.13 13.68
C LYS A 108 -1.92 -23.00 12.63
N GLN A 109 -2.62 -23.96 12.02
CA GLN A 109 -2.07 -24.88 11.01
C GLN A 109 -2.50 -24.56 9.57
N GLU A 110 -3.50 -23.70 9.41
CA GLU A 110 -4.06 -23.35 8.09
C GLU A 110 -3.51 -22.02 7.56
N GLY A 111 -2.87 -21.23 8.42
CA GLY A 111 -2.48 -19.87 8.02
C GLY A 111 -3.67 -18.97 7.75
N ARG A 112 -4.79 -19.23 8.43
CA ARG A 112 -6.08 -18.55 8.24
C ARG A 112 -6.50 -17.85 9.53
N PHE A 113 -7.25 -16.78 9.38
CA PHE A 113 -7.90 -16.09 10.49
C PHE A 113 -9.31 -15.64 10.13
N TYR A 114 -10.15 -15.56 11.15
CA TYR A 114 -11.52 -15.08 11.07
C TYR A 114 -11.70 -13.88 11.98
N ILE A 115 -12.44 -12.88 11.51
CA ILE A 115 -12.91 -11.73 12.29
C ILE A 115 -14.41 -11.56 12.09
N GLU A 116 -15.10 -11.21 13.17
CA GLU A 116 -16.47 -10.73 13.13
C GLU A 116 -16.56 -9.34 13.73
N PHE A 117 -17.02 -8.36 12.94
CA PHE A 117 -17.27 -7.01 13.43
C PHE A 117 -18.35 -6.99 14.51
N HIS A 118 -18.19 -6.06 15.45
CA HIS A 118 -19.21 -5.81 16.44
C HIS A 118 -20.49 -5.25 15.81
N GLU A 119 -21.65 -5.61 16.34
CA GLU A 119 -22.93 -5.09 15.82
C GLU A 119 -23.03 -3.56 15.96
N ASP A 120 -22.59 -3.02 17.09
CA ASP A 120 -22.55 -1.57 17.31
C ASP A 120 -21.55 -0.81 16.43
N LEU A 121 -20.60 -1.51 15.79
CA LEU A 121 -19.71 -0.88 14.80
C LEU A 121 -20.42 -0.66 13.47
N MET A 122 -21.44 -1.47 13.15
CA MET A 122 -22.10 -1.49 11.84
C MET A 122 -22.64 -0.13 11.38
N PRO A 123 -23.26 0.71 12.23
CA PRO A 123 -23.70 2.05 11.84
C PRO A 123 -22.59 2.97 11.32
N TYR A 124 -21.32 2.64 11.62
CA TYR A 124 -20.16 3.44 11.23
C TYR A 124 -19.46 2.93 9.97
N ILE A 125 -19.88 1.80 9.41
CA ILE A 125 -19.27 1.17 8.23
C ILE A 125 -20.27 0.72 7.17
N ALA A 126 -21.53 0.45 7.55
CA ALA A 126 -22.60 -0.03 6.66
C ALA A 126 -23.61 1.06 6.30
N ASN A 127 -24.25 0.94 5.13
CA ASN A 127 -25.37 1.79 4.71
C ASN A 127 -25.14 3.31 4.89
N LEU A 128 -23.91 3.75 4.68
CA LEU A 128 -23.48 5.12 4.90
C LEU A 128 -24.10 6.04 3.83
N LYS A 129 -25.14 6.80 4.21
CA LYS A 129 -25.87 7.69 3.29
C LYS A 129 -25.21 9.05 3.09
N ALA A 130 -24.63 9.62 4.15
CA ALA A 130 -24.01 10.94 4.13
C ALA A 130 -22.84 11.01 5.12
N ARG A 131 -21.92 11.95 4.92
CA ARG A 131 -20.76 12.22 5.81
C ARG A 131 -19.92 10.97 6.11
N TYR A 132 -19.46 10.33 5.05
CA TYR A 132 -18.53 9.23 5.10
C TYR A 132 -17.30 9.52 4.24
N THR A 133 -16.25 8.77 4.49
CA THR A 133 -14.97 8.85 3.79
C THR A 133 -14.73 7.56 3.05
N LYS A 134 -14.30 7.67 1.79
CA LYS A 134 -13.89 6.56 0.93
C LYS A 134 -12.45 6.72 0.46
N TYR A 135 -11.70 5.63 0.51
CA TYR A 135 -10.34 5.55 0.02
C TYR A 135 -9.97 4.11 -0.31
N GLU A 136 -9.01 3.94 -1.21
CA GLU A 136 -8.50 2.62 -1.57
C GLU A 136 -7.52 2.11 -0.52
N LEU A 137 -7.64 0.83 -0.17
CA LEU A 137 -6.75 0.12 0.75
C LEU A 137 -5.29 0.21 0.29
N VAL A 138 -5.07 0.19 -1.03
CA VAL A 138 -3.74 0.23 -1.64
C VAL A 138 -2.94 1.48 -1.21
N ASN A 139 -3.62 2.61 -0.99
CA ASN A 139 -3.00 3.88 -0.60
C ASN A 139 -2.47 3.88 0.85
N ILE A 140 -2.93 2.96 1.69
CA ILE A 140 -2.43 2.79 3.06
C ILE A 140 -1.58 1.52 3.23
N GLY A 141 -1.60 0.61 2.26
CA GLY A 141 -0.94 -0.69 2.35
C GLY A 141 0.58 -0.62 2.55
N ALA A 142 1.22 0.40 1.96
CA ALA A 142 2.65 0.65 2.03
C ALA A 142 3.07 1.60 3.17
N PHE A 143 2.14 2.01 4.03
CA PHE A 143 2.49 2.82 5.19
C PHE A 143 3.09 1.98 6.31
N THR A 144 4.09 2.57 6.97
CA THR A 144 4.88 1.94 8.05
C THR A 144 4.55 2.49 9.43
N SER A 145 3.71 3.51 9.50
CA SER A 145 3.32 4.18 10.74
C SER A 145 1.81 4.28 10.87
N THR A 146 1.30 3.98 12.06
CA THR A 146 -0.12 4.14 12.39
C THR A 146 -0.54 5.62 12.30
N HIS A 147 0.35 6.55 12.66
CA HIS A 147 0.08 7.98 12.53
C HIS A 147 -0.09 8.40 11.07
N THR A 148 0.67 7.82 10.15
CA THR A 148 0.53 8.05 8.69
C THR A 148 -0.84 7.61 8.20
N ILE A 149 -1.26 6.39 8.56
CA ILE A 149 -2.59 5.86 8.19
C ILE A 149 -3.69 6.80 8.70
N ARG A 150 -3.66 7.18 9.98
CA ARG A 150 -4.69 8.04 10.58
C ARG A 150 -4.71 9.44 9.94
N LEU A 151 -3.55 10.05 9.71
CA LEU A 151 -3.48 11.37 9.04
C LEU A 151 -3.96 11.31 7.59
N TYR A 152 -3.65 10.24 6.86
CA TYR A 152 -4.16 10.00 5.52
C TYR A 152 -5.70 9.90 5.51
N GLU A 153 -6.28 9.15 6.44
CA GLU A 153 -7.74 9.03 6.57
C GLU A 153 -8.39 10.39 6.85
N LEU A 154 -7.81 11.18 7.76
CA LEU A 154 -8.26 12.54 8.08
C LEU A 154 -8.18 13.48 6.86
N CYS A 155 -7.11 13.38 6.06
CA CYS A 155 -6.98 14.17 4.82
C CYS A 155 -7.99 13.68 3.77
N SER A 156 -8.21 12.37 3.67
CA SER A 156 -9.13 11.76 2.70
C SER A 156 -10.56 12.23 2.87
N GLN A 157 -11.01 12.59 4.09
CA GLN A 157 -12.37 13.12 4.30
C GLN A 157 -12.61 14.47 3.59
N TYR A 158 -11.54 15.23 3.31
CA TYR A 158 -11.59 16.56 2.70
C TYR A 158 -10.86 16.62 1.35
N LYS A 159 -10.52 15.48 0.74
CA LYS A 159 -9.76 15.44 -0.51
C LYS A 159 -10.47 16.11 -1.70
N SER A 160 -11.81 16.16 -1.69
CA SER A 160 -12.60 16.89 -2.70
C SER A 160 -12.68 18.39 -2.44
N VAL A 161 -12.61 18.81 -1.17
CA VAL A 161 -12.61 20.22 -0.75
C VAL A 161 -11.21 20.84 -0.91
N GLY A 162 -10.17 20.03 -0.70
CA GLY A 162 -8.77 20.40 -0.88
C GLY A 162 -8.16 21.18 0.29
N VAL A 163 -8.93 21.52 1.32
CA VAL A 163 -8.41 22.15 2.54
C VAL A 163 -9.15 21.67 3.77
N ARG A 164 -8.42 21.51 4.88
CA ARG A 164 -8.99 21.21 6.19
C ARG A 164 -8.17 21.90 7.29
N GLU A 165 -8.85 22.59 8.20
CA GLU A 165 -8.23 23.07 9.44
C GLU A 165 -8.76 22.22 10.60
N ILE A 166 -7.84 21.76 11.46
CA ILE A 166 -8.17 20.94 12.62
C ILE A 166 -7.41 21.49 13.82
N LYS A 167 -8.05 21.57 14.98
CA LYS A 167 -7.37 22.01 16.19
C LYS A 167 -6.23 21.06 16.55
N LEU A 168 -5.20 21.62 17.17
CA LEU A 168 -4.05 20.83 17.59
C LEU A 168 -4.42 19.78 18.65
N GLU A 169 -5.35 20.11 19.55
CA GLU A 169 -5.86 19.19 20.58
C GLU A 169 -6.52 17.96 19.97
N ASP A 170 -7.43 18.16 19.01
CA ASP A 170 -8.17 17.10 18.32
C ASP A 170 -7.22 16.16 17.56
N ILE A 171 -6.21 16.70 16.85
CA ILE A 171 -5.21 15.87 16.18
C ILE A 171 -4.45 15.01 17.18
N LYS A 172 -4.04 15.58 18.32
CA LYS A 172 -3.30 14.82 19.32
C LYS A 172 -4.18 13.73 19.95
N ASP A 173 -5.46 13.98 20.13
CA ASP A 173 -6.41 13.00 20.64
C ASP A 173 -6.65 11.86 19.64
N TRP A 174 -7.00 12.18 18.40
CA TRP A 174 -7.27 11.18 17.35
C TRP A 174 -6.05 10.33 17.00
N LEU A 175 -4.84 10.88 17.17
CA LEU A 175 -3.57 10.16 17.01
C LEU A 175 -3.10 9.45 18.29
N GLN A 176 -3.83 9.55 19.40
CA GLN A 176 -3.51 8.93 20.70
C GLN A 176 -2.17 9.37 21.29
N ILE A 177 -1.93 10.68 21.23
CA ILE A 177 -0.70 11.35 21.67
C ILE A 177 -0.97 12.63 22.46
N SER A 178 -2.17 12.81 23.03
CA SER A 178 -2.56 13.97 23.87
C SER A 178 -1.50 14.32 24.92
N ASN A 179 -0.99 13.29 25.62
CA ASN A 179 0.00 13.42 26.69
C ASN A 179 1.47 13.37 26.21
N LYS A 180 1.72 13.42 24.90
CA LYS A 180 3.06 13.37 24.31
C LYS A 180 3.40 14.67 23.59
N TYR A 181 4.69 14.88 23.33
CA TYR A 181 5.22 15.99 22.55
C TYR A 181 4.69 17.37 23.01
N PRO A 182 5.05 17.82 24.24
CA PRO A 182 4.60 19.11 24.76
C PRO A 182 5.06 20.28 23.87
N LEU A 183 6.24 20.16 23.25
CA LEU A 183 6.74 21.12 22.28
C LEU A 183 6.27 20.75 20.87
N PHE A 184 5.63 21.70 20.17
CA PHE A 184 5.18 21.49 18.80
C PHE A 184 6.32 21.09 17.84
N LYS A 185 7.55 21.59 18.08
CA LYS A 185 8.73 21.21 17.29
C LYS A 185 8.96 19.70 17.31
N ASP A 186 8.77 19.05 18.46
CA ASP A 186 8.94 17.60 18.60
C ASP A 186 7.80 16.84 17.95
N LEU A 187 6.55 17.31 18.11
CA LEU A 187 5.38 16.74 17.42
C LEU A 187 5.58 16.79 15.90
N LYS A 188 6.00 17.96 15.38
CA LYS A 188 6.28 18.14 13.96
C LYS A 188 7.40 17.20 13.50
N LYS A 189 8.53 17.17 14.18
CA LYS A 189 9.70 16.37 13.79
C LYS A 189 9.45 14.87 13.86
N ARG A 190 8.73 14.39 14.88
CA ARG A 190 8.62 12.95 15.19
C ARG A 190 7.36 12.30 14.62
N VAL A 191 6.31 13.08 14.37
CA VAL A 191 5.01 12.54 13.95
C VAL A 191 4.55 13.16 12.64
N LEU A 192 4.37 14.49 12.60
CA LEU A 192 3.69 15.13 11.48
C LEU A 192 4.53 15.12 10.20
N SER A 193 5.79 15.57 10.24
CA SER A 193 6.65 15.59 9.06
C SER A 193 6.87 14.20 8.47
N PRO A 194 7.29 13.17 9.25
CA PRO A 194 7.43 11.82 8.71
C PRO A 194 6.14 11.26 8.09
N ALA A 195 4.99 11.53 8.70
CA ALA A 195 3.70 11.06 8.18
C ALA A 195 3.32 11.78 6.88
N ILE A 196 3.47 13.10 6.81
CA ILE A 196 3.19 13.87 5.59
C ILE A 196 4.13 13.46 4.45
N ASP A 197 5.42 13.26 4.74
CA ASP A 197 6.39 12.79 3.74
C ASP A 197 6.02 11.40 3.21
N GLU A 198 5.61 10.48 4.10
CA GLU A 198 5.18 9.13 3.72
C GLU A 198 3.87 9.14 2.89
N ILE A 199 2.88 9.96 3.26
CA ILE A 199 1.65 10.19 2.49
C ILE A 199 1.99 10.69 1.08
N ASN A 200 2.82 11.73 0.99
CA ASN A 200 3.23 12.34 -0.25
C ASN A 200 4.02 11.39 -1.15
N ALA A 201 4.78 10.45 -0.57
CA ALA A 201 5.54 9.48 -1.33
C ALA A 201 4.70 8.28 -1.80
N LYS A 202 3.77 7.78 -0.96
CA LYS A 202 3.20 6.44 -1.13
C LYS A 202 1.67 6.38 -1.30
N SER A 203 0.97 7.51 -1.41
CA SER A 203 -0.49 7.54 -1.60
C SER A 203 -0.94 8.45 -2.73
N ASP A 204 -2.22 8.33 -3.11
CA ASP A 204 -2.89 9.18 -4.10
C ASP A 204 -2.99 10.67 -3.70
N LEU A 205 -2.54 11.05 -2.51
CA LEU A 205 -2.61 12.43 -2.03
C LEU A 205 -1.25 13.14 -2.07
N THR A 206 -1.31 14.44 -2.33
CA THR A 206 -0.28 15.42 -1.97
C THR A 206 -0.84 16.33 -0.89
N VAL A 207 -0.17 16.39 0.25
CA VAL A 207 -0.58 17.12 1.45
C VAL A 207 0.52 18.09 1.87
N LEU A 208 0.14 19.35 2.05
CA LEU A 208 0.94 20.38 2.70
C LEU A 208 0.34 20.68 4.07
N LEU A 209 1.20 20.81 5.08
CA LEU A 209 0.82 21.05 6.46
C LEU A 209 1.39 22.38 6.98
N GLU A 210 0.51 23.27 7.42
CA GLU A 210 0.85 24.58 7.94
C GLU A 210 0.28 24.79 9.35
N PRO A 211 1.10 25.23 10.34
CA PRO A 211 0.60 25.54 11.66
C PRO A 211 -0.14 26.89 11.68
N VAL A 212 -1.33 26.90 12.27
CA VAL A 212 -2.11 28.12 12.50
C VAL A 212 -1.79 28.65 13.89
N LYS A 213 -1.35 29.91 13.96
CA LYS A 213 -0.91 30.55 15.20
C LYS A 213 -1.95 31.50 15.76
N ARG A 214 -2.02 31.56 17.09
CA ARG A 214 -2.65 32.64 17.86
C ARG A 214 -1.60 33.22 18.79
N GLY A 215 -1.07 34.38 18.45
CA GLY A 215 0.12 34.94 19.10
C GLY A 215 1.33 34.01 18.93
N ARG A 216 1.93 33.58 20.04
CA ARG A 216 3.09 32.66 20.05
C ARG A 216 2.69 31.17 20.00
N SER A 217 1.42 30.85 20.29
CA SER A 217 0.95 29.47 20.40
C SER A 217 0.38 28.97 19.08
N ILE A 218 0.59 27.70 18.78
CA ILE A 218 -0.03 27.01 17.64
C ILE A 218 -1.34 26.40 18.13
N VAL A 219 -2.45 26.80 17.53
CA VAL A 219 -3.80 26.41 17.95
C VAL A 219 -4.44 25.38 17.04
N ALA A 220 -4.05 25.38 15.76
CA ALA A 220 -4.60 24.47 14.76
C ALA A 220 -3.54 24.11 13.72
N LEU A 221 -3.87 23.12 12.91
CA LEU A 221 -3.10 22.68 11.76
C LEU A 221 -3.98 22.73 10.52
N LYS A 222 -3.49 23.44 9.50
CA LYS A 222 -4.12 23.55 8.20
C LYS A 222 -3.46 22.58 7.24
N PHE A 223 -4.27 21.71 6.65
CA PHE A 223 -3.90 20.78 5.60
C PHE A 223 -4.41 21.32 4.27
N THR A 224 -3.52 21.46 3.30
CA THR A 224 -3.87 21.67 1.89
C THR A 224 -3.67 20.34 1.17
N ILE A 225 -4.70 19.84 0.51
CA ILE A 225 -4.82 18.47 0.03
C ILE A 225 -5.10 18.50 -1.48
N GLN A 226 -4.35 17.73 -2.24
CA GLN A 226 -4.55 17.56 -3.67
C GLN A 226 -4.51 16.07 -4.02
N THR A 227 -5.38 15.63 -4.93
CA THR A 227 -5.34 14.27 -5.47
C THR A 227 -4.38 14.22 -6.65
N LYS A 228 -3.56 13.17 -6.70
CA LYS A 228 -2.66 12.91 -7.82
C LYS A 228 -3.47 12.36 -8.99
N LYS A 229 -3.27 12.91 -10.19
CA LYS A 229 -3.96 12.48 -11.41
C LYS A 229 -3.60 11.06 -11.84
N SER A 230 -2.47 10.55 -11.39
CA SER A 230 -2.14 9.13 -11.47
C SER A 230 -2.39 8.55 -10.08
N ALA A 231 -3.34 7.63 -9.97
CA ALA A 231 -3.46 6.78 -8.79
C ALA A 231 -2.05 6.31 -8.41
N VAL A 232 -1.73 6.26 -7.12
CA VAL A 232 -0.58 5.48 -6.70
C VAL A 232 -0.92 4.05 -7.07
N LYS A 233 -0.53 3.66 -8.28
CA LYS A 233 -0.11 2.32 -8.59
C LYS A 233 1.03 2.11 -7.61
N THR A 234 0.70 1.60 -6.42
CA THR A 234 1.64 0.81 -5.66
C THR A 234 2.08 -0.20 -6.70
N GLU A 235 3.26 0.02 -7.29
CA GLU A 235 3.85 -0.97 -8.18
C GLU A 235 3.83 -2.22 -7.33
N LEU A 236 2.91 -3.14 -7.64
CA LEU A 236 2.94 -4.46 -7.06
C LEU A 236 4.39 -4.87 -7.29
N LYS A 237 5.15 -5.06 -6.21
CA LYS A 237 6.56 -5.42 -6.37
C LYS A 237 6.53 -6.88 -6.75
N ARG A 238 6.86 -7.17 -8.00
CA ARG A 238 7.01 -8.54 -8.46
C ARG A 238 7.96 -9.30 -7.53
N PRO A 239 7.80 -10.63 -7.43
CA PRO A 239 8.76 -11.46 -6.71
C PRO A 239 10.19 -11.15 -7.17
N LYS A 240 11.12 -11.08 -6.21
CA LYS A 240 12.54 -10.90 -6.52
C LYS A 240 13.02 -12.06 -7.38
N PHE A 241 13.94 -11.78 -8.31
CA PHE A 241 14.61 -12.85 -9.01
C PHE A 241 15.44 -13.69 -8.03
N PRO A 242 15.50 -15.01 -8.22
CA PRO A 242 16.36 -15.85 -7.39
C PRO A 242 17.82 -15.41 -7.58
N HIS A 243 18.64 -15.45 -6.53
CA HIS A 243 20.07 -15.12 -6.65
C HIS A 243 20.91 -16.28 -7.18
N LYS A 244 20.32 -17.47 -7.25
CA LYS A 244 20.94 -18.74 -7.61
C LYS A 244 20.04 -19.47 -8.59
N ASN A 245 20.61 -20.32 -9.44
CA ASN A 245 19.82 -21.23 -10.26
C ASN A 245 19.13 -22.31 -9.40
N LYS A 246 18.31 -23.16 -10.02
CA LYS A 246 17.60 -24.27 -9.36
C LYS A 246 18.50 -25.30 -8.65
N TYR A 247 19.81 -25.26 -8.86
CA TYR A 247 20.81 -26.14 -8.22
C TYR A 247 21.60 -25.42 -7.12
N GLY A 248 21.30 -24.16 -6.82
CA GLY A 248 21.98 -23.39 -5.77
C GLY A 248 23.29 -22.71 -6.20
N ASN A 249 23.62 -22.73 -7.50
CA ASN A 249 24.82 -22.10 -8.04
C ASN A 249 24.53 -20.66 -8.49
N PHE A 250 25.51 -19.78 -8.32
CA PHE A 250 25.47 -18.44 -8.88
C PHE A 250 25.73 -18.49 -10.40
N VAL A 251 24.97 -17.70 -11.15
CA VAL A 251 25.12 -17.61 -12.61
C VAL A 251 25.47 -16.18 -13.00
N LYS A 252 26.28 -16.03 -14.05
CA LYS A 252 26.81 -14.74 -14.50
C LYS A 252 26.33 -14.43 -15.92
N LEU A 253 25.85 -13.20 -16.10
CA LEU A 253 25.51 -12.63 -17.40
C LEU A 253 26.79 -12.14 -18.10
N ASP A 254 26.94 -12.45 -19.39
CA ASP A 254 27.82 -11.69 -20.27
C ASP A 254 27.10 -10.39 -20.67
N ARG A 255 27.59 -9.27 -20.15
CA ARG A 255 26.95 -7.95 -20.33
C ARG A 255 27.16 -7.36 -21.72
N GLN A 256 28.27 -7.70 -22.37
CA GLN A 256 28.58 -7.19 -23.71
C GLN A 256 27.83 -8.00 -24.76
N ASN A 257 27.70 -9.31 -24.56
CA ASN A 257 26.95 -10.17 -25.45
C ASN A 257 26.15 -11.24 -24.68
N PRO A 258 24.88 -10.95 -24.32
CA PRO A 258 24.04 -11.86 -23.54
C PRO A 258 23.92 -13.27 -24.11
N LYS A 259 24.03 -13.44 -25.45
CA LYS A 259 24.00 -14.76 -26.11
C LYS A 259 25.20 -15.64 -25.75
N MET A 260 26.31 -15.05 -25.34
CA MET A 260 27.54 -15.76 -24.94
C MET A 260 27.51 -16.18 -23.45
N SER A 261 26.43 -15.87 -22.73
CA SER A 261 26.24 -16.35 -21.36
C SER A 261 26.16 -17.87 -21.32
N SER A 262 26.50 -18.45 -20.17
CA SER A 262 26.48 -19.92 -20.01
C SER A 262 25.09 -20.52 -20.22
N ALA A 263 25.03 -21.80 -20.60
CA ALA A 263 23.77 -22.53 -20.68
C ALA A 263 22.98 -22.52 -19.35
N GLU A 264 23.70 -22.48 -18.22
CA GLU A 264 23.10 -22.32 -16.90
C GLU A 264 22.42 -20.96 -16.72
N TYR A 265 23.04 -19.88 -17.21
CA TYR A 265 22.42 -18.56 -17.22
C TYR A 265 21.19 -18.51 -18.14
N GLY A 266 21.23 -19.21 -19.28
CA GLY A 266 20.07 -19.37 -20.16
C GLY A 266 18.86 -19.97 -19.46
N ASN A 267 19.05 -21.06 -18.72
CA ASN A 267 17.98 -21.66 -17.91
C ASN A 267 17.49 -20.72 -16.81
N TYR A 268 18.41 -20.06 -16.10
CA TYR A 268 18.07 -19.04 -15.11
C TYR A 268 17.24 -17.89 -15.69
N ALA A 269 17.62 -17.39 -16.87
CA ALA A 269 16.91 -16.32 -17.57
C ALA A 269 15.49 -16.74 -17.95
N LYS A 270 15.29 -18.01 -18.33
CA LYS A 270 13.95 -18.57 -18.60
C LYS A 270 13.07 -18.59 -17.35
N ASP A 271 13.62 -19.01 -16.20
CA ASP A 271 12.90 -19.01 -14.92
C ASP A 271 12.53 -17.58 -14.49
N CYS A 272 13.45 -16.62 -14.66
CA CYS A 272 13.20 -15.21 -14.36
C CYS A 272 12.18 -14.58 -15.31
N LEU A 273 12.23 -14.93 -16.60
CA LEU A 273 11.25 -14.48 -17.59
C LEU A 273 9.85 -14.95 -17.21
N LYS A 274 9.69 -16.19 -16.73
CA LYS A 274 8.41 -16.71 -16.25
C LYS A 274 7.84 -15.87 -15.10
N ILE A 275 8.67 -15.42 -14.16
CA ILE A 275 8.24 -14.52 -13.07
C ILE A 275 7.66 -13.22 -13.64
N LEU A 276 8.30 -12.64 -14.65
CA LEU A 276 7.80 -11.42 -15.29
C LEU A 276 6.48 -11.65 -16.04
N GLU A 277 6.37 -12.79 -16.74
CA GLU A 277 5.19 -13.17 -17.53
C GLU A 277 3.96 -13.47 -16.67
N ASP A 278 4.15 -14.14 -15.53
CA ASP A 278 3.09 -14.45 -14.58
C ASP A 278 2.60 -13.16 -13.88
N PHE A 279 3.50 -12.18 -13.73
CA PHE A 279 3.25 -10.97 -12.96
C PHE A 279 2.55 -9.85 -13.75
N TYR A 280 3.10 -9.46 -14.91
CA TYR A 280 2.60 -8.33 -15.68
C TYR A 280 1.53 -8.76 -16.67
N GLN A 281 0.36 -8.11 -16.70
CA GLN A 281 -0.68 -8.40 -17.69
C GLN A 281 -0.62 -7.50 -18.93
N ASN A 282 -0.19 -6.24 -18.78
CA ASN A 282 0.01 -5.29 -19.89
C ASN A 282 1.44 -4.76 -19.90
N ILE A 283 1.99 -4.56 -21.11
CA ILE A 283 3.35 -4.03 -21.28
C ILE A 283 3.49 -2.58 -20.76
N GLU A 284 2.42 -1.79 -20.83
CA GLU A 284 2.44 -0.39 -20.38
C GLU A 284 2.61 -0.25 -18.86
N ASP A 285 2.28 -1.30 -18.10
CA ASP A 285 2.42 -1.34 -16.64
C ASP A 285 3.83 -1.78 -16.18
N VAL A 286 4.72 -2.15 -17.10
CA VAL A 286 6.07 -2.65 -16.78
C VAL A 286 7.01 -1.47 -16.51
N PRO A 287 7.70 -1.39 -15.36
CA PRO A 287 8.68 -0.33 -15.07
C PRO A 287 9.95 -0.49 -15.92
N ASN A 288 10.74 0.58 -16.05
CA ASN A 288 11.91 0.60 -16.94
C ASN A 288 12.96 -0.47 -16.59
N GLU A 289 13.15 -0.73 -15.30
CA GLU A 289 14.05 -1.79 -14.82
C GLU A 289 13.62 -3.18 -15.33
N ASP A 290 12.32 -3.45 -15.37
CA ASP A 290 11.79 -4.74 -15.81
C ASP A 290 11.70 -4.85 -17.32
N LEU A 291 11.49 -3.75 -18.04
CA LEU A 291 11.67 -3.71 -19.49
C LEU A 291 13.12 -4.07 -19.88
N LEU A 292 14.11 -3.59 -19.12
CA LEU A 292 15.51 -3.99 -19.29
C LEU A 292 15.67 -5.50 -19.06
N PHE A 293 15.10 -6.06 -17.98
CA PHE A 293 15.21 -7.49 -17.70
C PHE A 293 14.55 -8.36 -18.76
N TYR A 294 13.37 -7.98 -19.27
CA TYR A 294 12.76 -8.62 -20.43
C TYR A 294 13.72 -8.66 -21.61
N TRP A 295 14.32 -7.52 -21.95
CA TRP A 295 15.28 -7.42 -23.04
C TRP A 295 16.51 -8.32 -22.82
N ILE A 296 17.08 -8.32 -21.61
CA ILE A 296 18.24 -9.16 -21.25
C ILE A 296 17.90 -10.64 -21.43
N PHE A 297 16.83 -11.11 -20.79
CA PHE A 297 16.50 -12.54 -20.78
C PHE A 297 16.11 -13.07 -22.16
N LEU A 298 15.44 -12.25 -22.97
CA LEU A 298 15.15 -12.58 -24.38
C LEU A 298 16.40 -12.49 -25.27
N SER A 299 17.44 -11.78 -24.86
CA SER A 299 18.69 -11.67 -25.61
C SER A 299 19.63 -12.86 -25.41
N VAL A 300 19.48 -13.63 -24.33
CA VAL A 300 20.33 -14.80 -24.04
C VAL A 300 20.07 -15.96 -25.01
N ASN A 301 18.82 -16.19 -25.39
CA ASN A 301 18.45 -17.32 -26.23
C ASN A 301 17.27 -16.96 -27.13
N GLU A 302 17.41 -17.19 -28.44
CA GLU A 302 16.39 -16.86 -29.45
C GLU A 302 15.08 -17.66 -29.30
N SER A 303 15.14 -18.80 -28.60
CA SER A 303 13.95 -19.61 -28.30
C SER A 303 13.12 -19.05 -27.13
N HIS A 304 13.65 -18.11 -26.35
CA HIS A 304 12.90 -17.46 -25.29
C HIS A 304 11.78 -16.59 -25.89
N LYS A 305 10.60 -16.66 -25.29
CA LYS A 305 9.39 -15.98 -25.77
C LYS A 305 8.75 -15.24 -24.61
N SER A 306 8.27 -14.03 -24.90
CA SER A 306 7.39 -13.26 -24.04
C SER A 306 6.02 -13.13 -24.70
N LYS A 307 4.94 -13.07 -23.91
CA LYS A 307 3.60 -12.77 -24.42
C LYS A 307 3.49 -11.36 -25.01
N PHE A 308 4.37 -10.45 -24.60
CA PHE A 308 4.48 -9.10 -25.15
C PHE A 308 5.36 -9.03 -26.40
N GLY A 309 5.99 -10.14 -26.80
CA GLY A 309 6.69 -10.31 -28.06
C GLY A 309 8.20 -10.46 -27.92
N ARG A 310 8.97 -9.90 -28.87
CA ARG A 310 10.43 -10.09 -28.96
C ARG A 310 11.18 -8.96 -28.27
N LYS A 311 12.48 -9.16 -28.01
CA LYS A 311 13.37 -8.19 -27.35
C LYS A 311 13.31 -6.77 -27.95
N GLN A 312 13.09 -6.64 -29.26
CA GLN A 312 13.01 -5.34 -29.95
C GLN A 312 11.91 -4.44 -29.36
N ILE A 313 10.74 -5.02 -29.03
CA ILE A 313 9.60 -4.28 -28.47
C ILE A 313 9.96 -3.61 -27.15
N PHE A 314 10.72 -4.31 -26.30
CA PHE A 314 11.16 -3.77 -25.01
C PHE A 314 12.22 -2.66 -25.18
N ALA A 315 13.11 -2.79 -26.16
CA ALA A 315 14.07 -1.73 -26.49
C ALA A 315 13.38 -0.48 -27.06
N GLU A 316 12.36 -0.66 -27.89
CA GLU A 316 11.53 0.43 -28.43
C GLU A 316 10.77 1.14 -27.31
N LYS A 317 10.13 0.39 -26.41
CA LYS A 317 9.44 0.96 -25.23
C LYS A 317 10.38 1.75 -24.32
N LEU A 318 11.60 1.27 -24.10
CA LEU A 318 12.59 2.02 -23.34
C LEU A 318 13.03 3.31 -24.06
N ARG A 319 13.15 3.26 -25.40
CA ARG A 319 13.47 4.44 -26.22
C ARG A 319 12.37 5.49 -26.17
N GLU A 320 11.10 5.08 -26.28
CA GLU A 320 9.93 5.95 -26.08
C GLU A 320 9.98 6.66 -24.72
N ARG A 321 10.54 5.98 -23.70
CA ARG A 321 10.70 6.50 -22.34
C ARG A 321 12.02 7.26 -22.12
N GLY A 322 12.79 7.53 -23.17
CA GLY A 322 14.02 8.32 -23.11
C GLY A 322 15.27 7.55 -22.70
N TYR A 323 15.25 6.22 -22.75
CA TYR A 323 16.38 5.36 -22.39
C TYR A 323 16.87 4.51 -23.55
N LYS A 324 18.17 4.23 -23.58
CA LYS A 324 18.78 3.21 -24.42
C LYS A 324 19.48 2.17 -23.55
N ILE A 325 19.65 0.97 -24.11
CA ILE A 325 20.36 -0.13 -23.45
C ILE A 325 21.80 -0.15 -23.95
N VAL A 326 22.77 -0.07 -23.02
CA VAL A 326 24.20 -0.22 -23.30
C VAL A 326 24.77 -1.19 -22.26
N ASP A 327 25.47 -2.24 -22.69
CA ASP A 327 26.05 -3.26 -21.81
C ASP A 327 25.08 -3.82 -20.75
N CYS A 328 23.83 -4.04 -21.15
CA CYS A 328 22.73 -4.49 -20.28
C CYS A 328 22.41 -3.53 -19.12
N GLU A 329 22.66 -2.22 -19.30
CA GLU A 329 22.30 -1.16 -18.37
C GLU A 329 21.48 -0.06 -19.07
N LEU A 330 20.65 0.65 -18.31
CA LEU A 330 19.88 1.78 -18.82
C LEU A 330 20.74 3.02 -18.86
N VAL A 331 20.79 3.67 -20.02
CA VAL A 331 21.48 4.94 -20.23
C VAL A 331 20.46 5.96 -20.75
N GLU A 332 20.39 7.13 -20.11
CA GLU A 332 19.53 8.22 -20.57
C GLU A 332 19.97 8.73 -21.95
N ILE A 333 19.01 9.01 -22.81
CA ILE A 333 19.25 9.61 -24.12
C ILE A 333 19.35 11.12 -23.94
N ASP A 334 20.48 11.71 -24.37
CA ASP A 334 20.66 13.16 -24.34
C ASP A 334 19.61 13.85 -25.22
N LYS A 335 18.97 14.91 -24.70
CA LYS A 335 17.85 15.62 -25.33
C LYS A 335 18.17 16.16 -26.72
N LYS A 336 19.46 16.31 -27.08
CA LYS A 336 19.93 16.73 -28.41
C LYS A 336 19.84 15.65 -29.49
N GLN A 337 19.52 14.40 -29.15
CA GLN A 337 19.40 13.28 -30.11
C GLN A 337 17.94 12.90 -30.42
N ILE A 338 16.94 13.60 -29.87
CA ILE A 338 15.52 13.27 -30.02
C ILE A 338 14.91 13.89 -31.31
N ASP A 339 15.58 14.85 -31.95
CA ASP A 339 15.07 15.59 -33.13
C ASP A 339 15.53 15.02 -34.49
N PHE A 340 15.75 13.71 -34.60
CA PHE A 340 15.79 13.06 -35.92
C PHE A 340 14.98 11.77 -35.84
N ILE A 341 13.90 11.73 -36.64
CA ILE A 341 12.90 10.66 -36.77
C ILE A 341 11.64 10.90 -35.90
N SER A 342 10.90 11.95 -36.26
CA SER A 342 9.42 11.93 -36.30
C SER A 342 8.94 11.49 -37.66
#